data_AF-A0A3D2AXM4-F1
#
_entry.id   AF-A0A3D2AXM4-F1
#
_cell.length_a   1.000
_cell.length_b   1.000
_cell.length_c   1.000
_cell.angle_alpha   90.00
_cell.angle_beta   90.00
_cell.angle_gamma   90.00
#
_symmetry.space_group_name_H-M   'P 1'
#
loop_
_entity.id
_entity.type
_entity.pdbx_description
1 polymer ?
#
loop_
_entity_poly.entity_id
_entity_poly.type
_entity_poly.pdbx_seq_one_letter_code
_entity_poly.pdbx_strand_id
1 'polypeptide(L)'
;MVVMRKKAWLKIGVGAVLVIGVPWLFLQTIQNTIAEPYSVDAAALTEWTLQIHETHTPGPALMTLVPSNRLVPQLFQQVFRRTMESFSTPAQAGMPVVLQSEFMMSLQDVFVPAEILAIAQVAGLEGAHFEPVCMAVKREPSGGNTRQLFFVVFEASVFQEFRQELTRRYREAGGVRPFDPSALELVLPIAASDTNFTAWWPLAVDREDDCRAPIN
;
A
#
# COMPACT_ATOMS: atom_id res chain seq x y z
N MET A 1 -3.59 64.14 15.50
CA MET A 1 -4.44 62.94 15.39
C MET A 1 -3.81 61.86 14.47
N VAL A 2 -2.51 61.54 14.63
CA VAL A 2 -1.77 60.61 13.74
C VAL A 2 -1.20 59.39 14.50
N VAL A 3 -1.04 59.50 15.83
CA VAL A 3 -0.41 58.47 16.66
C VAL A 3 -1.34 57.28 16.99
N MET A 4 -2.66 57.51 17.11
CA MET A 4 -3.63 56.45 17.43
C MET A 4 -3.85 55.45 16.29
N ARG A 5 -3.69 55.87 15.02
CA ARG A 5 -3.98 55.05 13.84
C ARG A 5 -2.92 53.98 13.59
N LYS A 6 -1.64 54.27 13.88
CA LYS A 6 -0.52 53.32 13.78
C LYS A 6 -0.60 52.20 14.82
N LYS A 7 -1.02 52.50 16.06
CA LYS A 7 -1.20 51.51 17.12
C LYS A 7 -2.34 50.52 16.84
N ALA A 8 -3.42 50.98 16.22
CA ALA A 8 -4.54 50.13 15.82
C ALA A 8 -4.16 49.18 14.67
N TRP A 9 -3.42 49.68 13.66
CA TRP A 9 -2.92 48.85 12.55
C TRP A 9 -1.91 47.78 13.00
N LEU A 10 -1.03 48.10 13.95
CA LEU A 10 -0.09 47.14 14.51
C LEU A 10 -0.80 45.98 15.23
N LYS A 11 -1.87 46.27 15.99
CA LYS A 11 -2.66 45.25 16.69
C LYS A 11 -3.44 44.35 15.74
N ILE A 12 -3.97 44.91 14.65
CA ILE A 12 -4.67 44.13 13.61
C ILE A 12 -3.68 43.20 12.87
N GLY A 13 -2.48 43.69 12.55
CA GLY A 13 -1.44 42.87 11.92
C GLY A 13 -0.99 41.69 12.79
N VAL A 14 -0.79 41.90 14.09
CA VAL A 14 -0.43 40.82 15.03
C VAL A 14 -1.59 39.83 15.22
N GLY A 15 -2.83 40.32 15.29
CA GLY A 15 -4.01 39.46 15.36
C GLY A 15 -4.17 38.58 14.11
N ALA A 16 -3.91 39.13 12.92
CA ALA A 16 -3.97 38.37 11.66
C ALA A 16 -2.89 37.28 11.58
N VAL A 17 -1.66 37.56 12.02
CA VAL A 17 -0.58 36.57 12.07
C VAL A 17 -0.92 35.43 13.03
N LEU A 18 -1.53 35.73 14.17
CA LEU A 18 -1.96 34.70 15.13
C LEU A 18 -3.14 33.86 14.61
N VAL A 19 -4.13 34.48 13.95
CA VAL A 19 -5.33 33.77 13.50
C VAL A 19 -5.10 32.98 12.21
N ILE A 20 -4.21 33.44 11.33
CA ILE A 20 -3.97 32.81 10.02
C ILE A 20 -2.63 32.07 10.02
N GLY A 21 -1.58 32.70 10.52
CA GLY A 21 -0.22 32.15 10.48
C GLY A 21 -0.04 30.94 11.39
N VAL A 22 -0.66 30.94 12.58
CA VAL A 22 -0.54 29.80 13.51
C VAL A 22 -1.25 28.56 12.95
N PRO A 23 -2.53 28.59 12.53
CA PRO A 23 -3.15 27.42 11.90
C PRO A 23 -2.44 26.95 10.63
N TRP A 24 -1.92 27.88 9.82
CA TRP A 24 -1.12 27.54 8.63
C TRP A 24 0.16 26.79 8.98
N LEU A 25 0.91 27.26 9.98
CA LEU A 25 2.12 26.58 10.44
C LEU A 25 1.82 25.20 11.04
N PHE A 26 0.73 25.05 11.78
CA PHE A 26 0.30 23.74 12.27
C PHE A 26 -0.05 22.77 11.14
N LEU A 27 -0.74 23.23 10.09
CA LEU A 27 -1.01 22.42 8.90
C LEU A 27 0.28 22.01 8.19
N GLN A 28 1.25 22.92 8.07
CA GLN A 28 2.54 22.65 7.46
C GLN A 28 3.39 21.67 8.29
N THR A 29 3.38 21.78 9.62
CA THR A 29 4.09 20.84 10.51
C THR A 29 3.51 19.43 10.45
N ILE A 30 2.17 19.28 10.45
CA ILE A 30 1.51 17.97 10.34
C ILE A 30 1.82 17.31 9.00
N GLN A 31 1.82 18.07 7.91
CA GLN A 31 2.23 17.56 6.59
C GLN A 31 3.70 17.11 6.58
N ASN A 32 4.60 17.87 7.23
CA ASN A 32 6.02 17.54 7.26
C ASN A 32 6.33 16.26 8.06
N THR A 33 5.63 15.99 9.17
CA THR A 33 5.85 14.76 9.95
C THR A 33 5.37 13.51 9.23
N ILE A 34 4.30 13.62 8.44
CA ILE A 34 3.79 12.52 7.61
C ILE A 34 4.75 12.22 6.43
N ALA A 35 5.49 13.24 5.96
CA ALA A 35 6.43 13.14 4.85
C ALA A 35 7.84 12.66 5.22
N GLU A 36 8.13 12.43 6.51
CA GLU A 36 9.43 11.91 6.93
C GLU A 36 9.70 10.52 6.31
N PRO A 37 10.91 10.23 5.81
CA PRO A 37 11.22 8.91 5.25
C PRO A 37 11.04 7.79 6.27
N TYR A 38 10.42 6.68 5.88
CA TYR A 38 10.43 5.46 6.69
C TYR A 38 11.75 4.74 6.51
N SER A 39 12.32 4.18 7.57
CA SER A 39 13.57 3.43 7.50
C SER A 39 13.34 1.92 7.52
N VAL A 40 13.98 1.19 6.61
CA VAL A 40 13.91 -0.27 6.53
C VAL A 40 15.32 -0.84 6.41
N ASP A 41 15.57 -1.97 7.05
CA ASP A 41 16.81 -2.72 6.83
C ASP A 41 16.81 -3.30 5.42
N ALA A 42 17.82 -3.01 4.60
CA ALA A 42 17.95 -3.53 3.24
C ALA A 42 17.83 -5.06 3.19
N ALA A 43 18.31 -5.78 4.22
CA ALA A 43 18.17 -7.23 4.31
C ALA A 43 16.70 -7.69 4.42
N ALA A 44 15.82 -6.87 4.99
CA ALA A 44 14.40 -7.18 5.10
C ALA A 44 13.65 -7.06 3.75
N LEU A 45 14.26 -6.39 2.76
CA LEU A 45 13.72 -6.20 1.40
C LEU A 45 14.24 -7.23 0.39
N THR A 46 15.14 -8.11 0.78
CA THR A 46 15.75 -9.10 -0.13
C THR A 46 15.20 -10.51 0.03
N GLU A 47 14.51 -10.80 1.14
CA GLU A 47 13.99 -12.13 1.45
C GLU A 47 12.49 -12.17 1.18
N TRP A 48 12.11 -12.77 0.04
CA TRP A 48 10.71 -12.97 -0.34
C TRP A 48 10.43 -14.45 -0.59
N THR A 49 9.23 -14.89 -0.23
CA THR A 49 8.78 -16.26 -0.47
C THR A 49 7.39 -16.26 -1.05
N LEU A 50 7.18 -17.02 -2.10
CA LEU A 50 5.86 -17.24 -2.68
C LEU A 50 5.09 -18.23 -1.81
N GLN A 51 3.89 -17.83 -1.43
CA GLN A 51 2.94 -18.69 -0.75
C GLN A 51 1.66 -18.78 -1.58
N ILE A 52 1.16 -20.00 -1.69
CA ILE A 52 -0.13 -20.29 -2.28
C ILE A 52 -1.14 -20.55 -1.16
N HIS A 53 -2.30 -19.93 -1.27
CA HIS A 53 -3.39 -20.09 -0.32
C HIS A 53 -4.47 -20.99 -0.93
N GLU A 54 -5.12 -21.78 -0.08
CA GLU A 54 -6.27 -22.55 -0.52
C GLU A 54 -7.41 -21.58 -0.91
N THR A 55 -8.15 -21.92 -1.97
CA THR A 55 -9.24 -21.11 -2.52
C THR A 55 -10.40 -20.86 -1.55
N HIS A 56 -10.46 -21.61 -0.44
CA HIS A 56 -11.47 -21.45 0.60
C HIS A 56 -10.95 -20.74 1.86
N THR A 57 -9.65 -20.43 1.91
CA THR A 57 -9.07 -19.69 3.04
C THR A 57 -9.48 -18.22 2.94
N PRO A 58 -10.00 -17.62 4.03
CA PRO A 58 -10.33 -16.20 4.04
C PRO A 58 -9.10 -15.33 3.73
N GLY A 59 -9.19 -14.51 2.69
CA GLY A 59 -8.12 -13.59 2.30
C GLY A 59 -8.34 -13.00 0.91
N PRO A 60 -7.59 -11.94 0.54
CA PRO A 60 -7.71 -11.33 -0.77
C PRO A 60 -6.93 -12.09 -1.86
N ALA A 61 -5.88 -12.82 -1.48
CA ALA A 61 -4.90 -13.39 -2.38
C ALA A 61 -5.05 -14.91 -2.54
N LEU A 62 -4.96 -15.40 -3.78
CA LEU A 62 -4.66 -16.81 -4.06
C LEU A 62 -3.17 -17.07 -3.85
N MET A 63 -2.34 -16.11 -4.24
CA MET A 63 -0.89 -16.22 -4.13
C MET A 63 -0.31 -14.90 -3.64
N THR A 64 0.63 -15.00 -2.72
CA THR A 64 1.21 -13.87 -2.00
C THR A 64 2.73 -13.99 -2.00
N LEU A 65 3.42 -12.87 -2.22
CA LEU A 65 4.84 -12.71 -1.90
C LEU A 65 4.97 -12.26 -0.45
N VAL A 66 5.48 -13.14 0.40
CA VAL A 66 5.65 -12.92 1.83
C VAL A 66 7.05 -12.37 2.09
N PRO A 67 7.18 -11.20 2.75
CA PRO A 67 8.48 -10.64 3.11
C PRO A 67 9.11 -11.38 4.29
N SER A 68 10.36 -11.03 4.59
CA SER A 68 10.98 -11.31 5.88
C SER A 68 10.07 -10.90 7.05
N ASN A 69 10.05 -11.70 8.12
CA ASN A 69 9.19 -11.49 9.29
C ASN A 69 9.50 -10.20 10.08
N ARG A 70 10.53 -9.45 9.68
CA ARG A 70 10.93 -8.18 10.31
C ARG A 70 10.33 -6.94 9.62
N LEU A 71 10.01 -7.03 8.33
CA LEU A 71 9.66 -5.86 7.51
C LEU A 71 8.40 -5.14 8.02
N VAL A 72 7.29 -5.87 8.13
CA VAL A 72 6.01 -5.29 8.56
C VAL A 72 6.06 -4.76 10.00
N PRO A 73 6.60 -5.51 11.00
CA PRO A 73 6.75 -4.98 12.35
C PRO A 73 7.59 -3.69 12.44
N GLN A 74 8.70 -3.59 11.69
CA GLN A 74 9.55 -2.39 11.66
C GLN A 74 8.79 -1.17 11.14
N LEU A 75 8.06 -1.32 10.03
CA LEU A 75 7.25 -0.25 9.45
C LEU A 75 6.06 0.11 10.32
N PHE A 76 5.36 -0.89 10.87
CA PHE A 76 4.23 -0.69 11.78
C PHE A 76 4.62 0.12 13.01
N GLN A 77 5.78 -0.18 13.62
CA GLN A 77 6.27 0.59 14.77
C GLN A 77 6.50 2.07 14.42
N GLN A 78 6.97 2.36 13.21
CA GLN A 78 7.15 3.74 12.75
C GLN A 78 5.81 4.43 12.49
N VAL A 79 4.83 3.74 11.87
CA VAL A 79 3.47 4.24 11.71
C VAL A 79 2.87 4.59 13.07
N PHE A 80 2.96 3.69 14.06
CA PHE A 80 2.46 3.91 15.41
C PHE A 80 3.11 5.14 16.06
N ARG A 81 4.44 5.27 16.01
CA ARG A 81 5.16 6.40 16.62
C ARG A 81 4.79 7.76 16.02
N ARG A 82 4.46 7.80 14.73
CA ARG A 82 4.14 9.05 14.01
C ARG A 82 2.70 9.48 14.17
N THR A 83 1.79 8.51 14.13
CA THR A 83 0.35 8.77 14.22
C THR A 83 -0.14 8.83 15.66
N MET A 84 0.52 8.11 16.56
CA MET A 84 0.05 7.84 17.93
C MET A 84 -1.35 7.21 17.97
N GLU A 85 -1.75 6.57 16.87
CA GLU A 85 -3.03 5.89 16.71
C GLU A 85 -2.86 4.37 16.84
N SER A 86 -3.88 3.69 17.36
CA SER A 86 -3.90 2.23 17.42
C SER A 86 -4.39 1.66 16.09
N PHE A 87 -3.57 0.81 15.47
CA PHE A 87 -3.88 0.12 14.23
C PHE A 87 -3.74 -1.40 14.40
N SER A 88 -4.37 -2.15 13.50
CA SER A 88 -4.19 -3.58 13.33
C SER A 88 -3.16 -3.85 12.23
N THR A 89 -2.43 -4.95 12.32
CA THR A 89 -1.58 -5.49 11.24
C THR A 89 -2.28 -6.66 10.55
N PRO A 90 -1.96 -6.98 9.28
CA PRO A 90 -2.51 -8.17 8.64
C PRO A 90 -2.06 -9.45 9.37
N ALA A 91 -2.96 -10.45 9.44
CA ALA A 91 -2.65 -11.74 10.06
C ALA A 91 -1.58 -12.51 9.27
N GLN A 92 -1.56 -12.34 7.95
CA GLN A 92 -0.53 -12.84 7.04
C GLN A 92 -0.05 -11.65 6.21
N ALA A 93 1.17 -11.20 6.49
CA ALA A 93 1.80 -10.12 5.74
C ALA A 93 2.25 -10.61 4.37
N GLY A 94 1.96 -9.83 3.33
CA GLY A 94 2.53 -10.05 2.02
C GLY A 94 1.84 -9.26 0.92
N MET A 95 2.47 -9.27 -0.25
CA MET A 95 1.98 -8.63 -1.46
C MET A 95 1.19 -9.65 -2.28
N PRO A 96 -0.12 -9.46 -2.49
CA PRO A 96 -0.87 -10.30 -3.41
C PRO A 96 -0.25 -10.20 -4.81
N VAL A 97 0.04 -11.34 -5.44
CA VAL A 97 0.48 -11.39 -6.84
C VAL A 97 -0.63 -11.90 -7.77
N VAL A 98 -1.55 -12.68 -7.21
CA VAL A 98 -2.80 -13.09 -7.85
C VAL A 98 -3.90 -13.06 -6.79
N LEU A 99 -4.98 -12.33 -7.06
CA LEU A 99 -6.12 -12.25 -6.15
C LEU A 99 -6.98 -13.52 -6.25
N GLN A 100 -7.66 -13.87 -5.15
CA GLN A 100 -8.66 -14.96 -5.19
C GLN A 100 -9.79 -14.62 -6.17
N SER A 101 -10.22 -13.36 -6.22
CA SER A 101 -11.27 -12.90 -7.12
C SER A 101 -10.85 -13.07 -8.59
N GLU A 102 -9.62 -12.72 -8.96
CA GLU A 102 -9.08 -12.94 -10.32
C GLU A 102 -9.09 -14.42 -10.70
N PHE A 103 -8.71 -15.28 -9.76
CA PHE A 103 -8.72 -16.72 -9.98
C PHE A 103 -10.14 -17.25 -10.20
N MET A 104 -11.05 -16.97 -9.26
CA MET A 104 -12.43 -17.48 -9.30
C MET A 104 -13.23 -16.91 -10.48
N MET A 105 -12.97 -15.66 -10.87
CA MET A 105 -13.71 -14.99 -11.94
C MET A 105 -13.16 -15.28 -13.33
N SER A 106 -11.88 -15.65 -13.49
CA SER A 106 -11.29 -15.81 -14.82
C SER A 106 -10.37 -17.01 -14.95
N LEU A 107 -9.36 -17.15 -14.07
CA LEU A 107 -8.26 -18.10 -14.29
C LEU A 107 -8.64 -19.57 -14.01
N GLN A 108 -9.59 -19.83 -13.11
CA GLN A 108 -9.96 -21.18 -12.66
C GLN A 108 -10.47 -22.10 -13.77
N ASP A 109 -10.91 -21.55 -14.90
CA ASP A 109 -11.42 -22.33 -16.03
C ASP A 109 -10.32 -23.06 -16.79
N VAL A 110 -9.08 -22.57 -16.65
CA VAL A 110 -7.94 -22.97 -17.47
C VAL A 110 -6.76 -23.42 -16.61
N PHE A 111 -6.58 -22.82 -15.44
CA PHE A 111 -5.48 -23.12 -14.54
C PHE A 111 -5.93 -23.72 -13.22
N VAL A 112 -5.12 -24.65 -12.70
CA VAL A 112 -5.09 -24.95 -11.27
C VAL A 112 -4.08 -24.04 -10.55
N PRO A 113 -4.23 -23.76 -9.24
CA PRO A 113 -3.34 -22.86 -8.52
C PRO A 113 -1.84 -23.24 -8.63
N ALA A 114 -1.53 -24.53 -8.67
CA ALA A 114 -0.16 -25.03 -8.81
C ALA A 114 0.49 -24.66 -10.15
N GLU A 115 -0.26 -24.52 -11.24
CA GLU A 115 0.27 -24.10 -12.54
C GLU A 115 0.64 -22.62 -12.52
N ILE A 116 -0.17 -21.79 -11.85
CA ILE A 116 0.13 -20.38 -11.64
C ILE A 116 1.41 -20.24 -10.80
N LEU A 117 1.59 -21.09 -9.77
CA LEU A 117 2.81 -21.11 -8.96
C LEU A 117 4.03 -21.48 -9.79
N ALA A 118 3.92 -22.47 -10.67
CA ALA A 118 5.01 -22.84 -11.56
C ALA A 118 5.40 -21.68 -12.51
N ILE A 119 4.42 -20.94 -13.03
CA ILE A 119 4.67 -19.75 -13.87
C ILE A 119 5.41 -18.67 -13.04
N ALA A 120 4.95 -18.40 -11.82
CA ALA A 120 5.57 -17.44 -10.90
C ALA A 120 7.02 -17.81 -10.53
N GLN A 121 7.29 -19.09 -10.28
CA GLN A 121 8.63 -19.60 -9.98
C GLN A 121 9.56 -19.49 -11.19
N VAL A 122 9.08 -19.82 -12.39
CA VAL A 122 9.86 -19.67 -13.63
C VAL A 122 10.15 -18.20 -13.93
N ALA A 123 9.20 -17.29 -13.64
CA ALA A 123 9.44 -15.85 -13.74
C ALA A 123 10.49 -15.36 -12.72
N GLY A 124 10.71 -16.08 -11.63
CA GLY A 124 11.72 -15.74 -10.63
C GLY A 124 11.27 -14.71 -9.59
N LEU A 125 9.96 -14.65 -9.29
CA LEU A 125 9.42 -13.66 -8.35
C LEU A 125 10.08 -13.69 -6.95
N GLU A 126 10.45 -14.86 -6.43
CA GLU A 126 11.07 -14.97 -5.09
C GLU A 126 12.50 -14.39 -5.03
N GLY A 127 13.24 -14.48 -6.13
CA GLY A 127 14.63 -14.02 -6.21
C GLY A 127 14.77 -12.59 -6.75
N ALA A 128 13.66 -11.90 -6.96
CA ALA A 128 13.67 -10.59 -7.59
C ALA A 128 13.96 -9.47 -6.60
N HIS A 129 14.42 -8.35 -7.16
CA HIS A 129 14.55 -7.11 -6.41
C HIS A 129 13.22 -6.34 -6.47
N PHE A 130 12.66 -6.04 -5.30
CA PHE A 130 11.45 -5.23 -5.16
C PHE A 130 11.85 -3.85 -4.63
N GLU A 131 11.71 -2.84 -5.48
CA GLU A 131 12.07 -1.46 -5.14
C GLU A 131 10.90 -0.81 -4.38
N PRO A 132 11.07 -0.40 -3.11
CA PRO A 132 10.03 0.32 -2.40
C PRO A 132 9.91 1.74 -2.96
N VAL A 133 8.71 2.12 -3.39
CA VAL A 133 8.43 3.46 -3.94
C VAL A 133 8.11 4.43 -2.82
N CYS A 134 7.11 4.11 -2.00
CA CYS A 134 6.61 5.01 -0.97
C CYS A 134 5.86 4.24 0.13
N MET A 135 5.82 4.81 1.33
CA MET A 135 4.74 4.57 2.27
C MET A 135 3.53 5.39 1.82
N ALA A 136 2.43 4.70 1.59
CA ALA A 136 1.16 5.25 1.19
C ALA A 136 0.11 5.10 2.28
N VAL A 137 -0.87 6.00 2.27
CA VAL A 137 -2.01 5.99 3.20
C VAL A 137 -3.30 6.28 2.45
N LYS A 138 -4.16 5.26 2.36
CA LYS A 138 -5.50 5.41 1.78
C LYS A 138 -6.53 5.62 2.87
N ARG A 139 -7.44 6.57 2.66
CA ARG A 139 -8.52 6.91 3.59
C ARG A 139 -9.86 6.87 2.87
N GLU A 140 -10.79 6.08 3.38
CA GLU A 140 -12.12 5.91 2.78
C GLU A 140 -13.20 6.07 3.85
N PRO A 141 -14.34 6.71 3.54
CA PRO A 141 -15.50 6.71 4.42
C PRO A 141 -16.03 5.28 4.62
N SER A 142 -16.31 4.89 5.86
CA SER A 142 -16.88 3.60 6.22
C SER A 142 -17.79 3.74 7.45
N GLY A 143 -19.09 3.53 7.27
CA GLY A 143 -20.05 3.47 8.39
C GLY A 143 -20.09 4.70 9.30
N GLY A 144 -19.87 5.90 8.74
CA GLY A 144 -19.84 7.17 9.50
C GLY A 144 -18.48 7.52 10.11
N ASN A 145 -17.49 6.64 9.96
CA ASN A 145 -16.08 6.88 10.29
C ASN A 145 -15.21 6.89 9.02
N THR A 146 -13.93 7.19 9.16
CA THR A 146 -12.94 7.05 8.09
C THR A 146 -12.10 5.81 8.37
N ARG A 147 -12.15 4.81 7.49
CA ARG A 147 -11.21 3.69 7.52
C ARG A 147 -9.89 4.11 6.87
N GLN A 148 -8.78 3.62 7.39
CA GLN A 148 -7.44 3.96 6.91
C GLN A 148 -6.62 2.69 6.68
N LEU A 149 -5.81 2.70 5.62
CA LEU A 149 -4.84 1.65 5.31
C LEU A 149 -3.49 2.30 5.03
N PHE A 150 -2.48 1.92 5.81
CA PHE A 150 -1.07 2.19 5.56
C PHE A 150 -0.47 0.99 4.82
N PHE A 151 0.23 1.28 3.74
CA PHE A 151 0.81 0.24 2.88
C PHE A 151 2.06 0.76 2.16
N VAL A 152 2.92 -0.14 1.73
CA VAL A 152 4.08 0.21 0.89
C VAL A 152 3.79 -0.19 -0.54
N VAL A 153 4.03 0.74 -1.46
CA VAL A 153 3.99 0.48 -2.91
C VAL A 153 5.37 0.01 -3.34
N PHE A 154 5.41 -1.08 -4.09
CA PHE A 154 6.63 -1.66 -4.66
C PHE A 154 6.60 -1.66 -6.18
N GLU A 155 7.78 -1.61 -6.78
CA GLU A 155 7.99 -1.87 -8.19
C GLU A 155 8.91 -3.05 -8.41
N ALA A 156 8.58 -3.86 -9.41
CA ALA A 156 9.41 -4.95 -9.89
C ALA A 156 9.01 -5.29 -11.33
N SER A 157 9.96 -5.19 -12.27
CA SER A 157 9.71 -5.56 -13.67
C SER A 157 9.27 -7.02 -13.80
N VAL A 158 9.86 -7.91 -13.00
CA VAL A 158 9.53 -9.34 -12.97
C VAL A 158 8.06 -9.61 -12.68
N PHE A 159 7.40 -8.73 -11.90
CA PHE A 159 5.99 -8.90 -11.58
C PHE A 159 5.12 -8.55 -12.77
N GLN A 160 5.46 -7.48 -13.49
CA GLN A 160 4.78 -7.12 -14.74
C GLN A 160 4.97 -8.23 -15.78
N GLU A 161 6.18 -8.76 -15.92
CA GLU A 161 6.50 -9.88 -16.82
C GLU A 161 5.70 -11.14 -16.45
N PHE A 162 5.65 -11.50 -15.16
CA PHE A 162 4.82 -12.59 -14.66
C PHE A 162 3.34 -12.41 -15.03
N ARG A 163 2.77 -11.23 -14.78
CA ARG A 163 1.36 -10.93 -15.07
C ARG A 163 1.07 -11.02 -16.57
N GLN A 164 1.99 -10.52 -17.40
CA GLN A 164 1.90 -10.62 -18.86
C GLN A 164 1.99 -12.07 -19.33
N GLU A 165 2.93 -12.85 -18.81
CA GLU A 165 3.13 -14.25 -19.14
C GLU A 165 1.92 -15.11 -18.73
N LEU A 166 1.35 -14.85 -17.55
CA LEU A 166 0.11 -15.48 -17.10
C LEU A 166 -1.06 -15.17 -18.06
N THR A 167 -1.18 -13.91 -18.50
CA THR A 167 -2.20 -13.49 -19.49
C THR A 167 -1.99 -14.16 -20.84
N ARG A 168 -0.73 -14.31 -21.28
CA ARG A 168 -0.38 -14.97 -22.55
C ARG A 168 -0.79 -16.44 -22.50
N ARG A 169 -0.36 -17.18 -21.47
CA ARG A 169 -0.67 -18.60 -21.32
C ARG A 169 -2.17 -18.85 -21.11
N TYR A 170 -2.85 -17.96 -20.37
CA TYR A 170 -4.30 -18.03 -20.20
C TYR A 170 -5.04 -18.01 -21.54
N ARG A 171 -4.65 -17.08 -22.43
CA ARG A 171 -5.22 -16.99 -23.79
C ARG A 171 -4.89 -18.19 -24.67
N GLU A 172 -3.64 -18.66 -24.62
CA GLU A 172 -3.19 -19.83 -25.39
C GLU A 172 -3.93 -21.11 -25.01
N ALA A 173 -4.27 -21.27 -23.73
CA ALA A 173 -5.03 -22.40 -23.21
C ALA A 173 -6.56 -22.22 -23.33
N GLY A 174 -7.03 -21.22 -24.08
CA GLY A 174 -8.45 -21.06 -24.42
C GLY A 174 -9.26 -20.22 -23.43
N GLY A 175 -8.61 -19.46 -22.55
CA GLY A 175 -9.26 -18.55 -21.62
C GLY A 175 -10.06 -17.46 -22.34
N VAL A 176 -11.34 -17.35 -21.99
CA VAL A 176 -12.29 -16.42 -22.64
C VAL A 176 -12.65 -15.21 -21.78
N ARG A 177 -12.45 -15.29 -20.46
CA ARG A 177 -12.84 -14.21 -19.53
C ARG A 177 -11.71 -13.16 -19.45
N PRO A 178 -12.03 -11.86 -19.33
CA PRO A 178 -10.99 -10.85 -19.21
C PRO A 178 -10.08 -11.10 -18.00
N PHE A 179 -8.78 -11.00 -18.22
CA PHE A 179 -7.75 -10.94 -17.18
C PHE A 179 -6.79 -9.82 -17.57
N ASP A 180 -6.77 -8.76 -16.78
CA ASP A 180 -5.93 -7.59 -17.03
C ASP A 180 -4.62 -7.71 -16.25
N PRO A 181 -3.46 -7.83 -16.93
CA PRO A 181 -2.17 -7.94 -16.26
C PRO A 181 -1.84 -6.71 -15.39
N SER A 182 -2.42 -5.55 -15.69
CA SER A 182 -2.17 -4.26 -15.02
C SER A 182 -3.16 -3.90 -13.91
N ALA A 183 -4.19 -4.71 -13.67
CA ALA A 183 -5.23 -4.42 -12.68
C ALA A 183 -4.78 -4.54 -11.21
N LEU A 184 -3.55 -4.99 -10.97
CA LEU A 184 -3.00 -5.21 -9.62
C LEU A 184 -1.64 -4.53 -9.49
N GLU A 185 -1.50 -3.69 -8.48
CA GLU A 185 -0.21 -3.14 -8.05
C GLU A 185 0.41 -3.98 -6.93
N LEU A 186 1.75 -4.03 -6.89
CA LEU A 186 2.47 -4.65 -5.78
C LEU A 186 2.39 -3.75 -4.55
N VAL A 187 1.51 -4.15 -3.63
CA VAL A 187 1.29 -3.42 -2.39
C VAL A 187 1.46 -4.36 -1.20
N LEU A 188 2.24 -3.92 -0.21
CA LEU A 188 2.39 -4.59 1.08
C LEU A 188 1.58 -3.84 2.16
N PRO A 189 0.46 -4.41 2.65
CA PRO A 189 -0.29 -3.84 3.76
C PRO A 189 0.54 -3.85 5.05
N ILE A 190 0.60 -2.71 5.73
CA ILE A 190 1.35 -2.54 6.99
C ILE A 190 0.39 -2.43 8.17
N ALA A 191 -0.58 -1.52 8.08
CA ALA A 191 -1.47 -1.19 9.18
C ALA A 191 -2.84 -0.76 8.68
N ALA A 192 -3.91 -1.11 9.39
CA ALA A 192 -5.25 -0.62 9.09
C ALA A 192 -6.01 -0.24 10.37
N SER A 193 -6.98 0.66 10.23
CA SER A 193 -7.88 1.06 11.33
C SER A 193 -8.84 -0.05 11.76
N ASP A 194 -8.98 -1.09 10.94
CA ASP A 194 -9.81 -2.26 11.19
C ASP A 194 -9.07 -3.55 10.80
N THR A 195 -9.66 -4.70 11.10
CA THR A 195 -9.06 -6.02 10.82
C THR A 195 -9.48 -6.60 9.47
N ASN A 196 -10.36 -5.94 8.72
CA ASN A 196 -10.90 -6.45 7.46
C ASN A 196 -10.02 -6.03 6.26
N PHE A 197 -8.79 -6.53 6.26
CA PHE A 197 -7.83 -6.29 5.18
C PHE A 197 -8.33 -6.74 3.80
N THR A 198 -9.20 -7.75 3.73
CA THR A 198 -9.71 -8.29 2.46
C THR A 198 -10.60 -7.27 1.74
N ALA A 199 -11.36 -6.45 2.48
CA ALA A 199 -12.26 -5.45 1.91
C ALA A 199 -11.55 -4.24 1.28
N TRP A 200 -10.21 -4.21 1.28
CA TRP A 200 -9.42 -3.21 0.56
C TRP A 200 -9.07 -3.65 -0.87
N TRP A 201 -9.30 -4.92 -1.21
CA TRP A 201 -8.89 -5.49 -2.49
C TRP A 201 -10.06 -5.64 -3.47
N PRO A 202 -9.86 -5.38 -4.79
CA PRO A 202 -8.65 -4.87 -5.42
C PRO A 202 -8.34 -3.43 -4.99
N LEU A 203 -7.08 -3.18 -4.60
CA LEU A 203 -6.65 -1.88 -4.09
C LEU A 203 -6.19 -1.00 -5.25
N ALA A 204 -7.00 0.01 -5.60
CA ALA A 204 -6.56 1.07 -6.48
C ALA A 204 -5.64 2.03 -5.70
N VAL A 205 -4.41 2.21 -6.19
CA VAL A 205 -3.43 3.14 -5.63
C VAL A 205 -3.45 4.42 -6.46
N ASP A 206 -3.74 5.54 -5.83
CA ASP A 206 -3.48 6.85 -6.43
C ASP A 206 -2.11 7.30 -5.96
N ARG A 207 -1.07 7.22 -6.80
CA ARG A 207 0.29 7.53 -6.33
C ARG A 207 0.50 9.01 -6.02
N GLU A 208 -0.32 9.91 -6.56
CA GLU A 208 -0.20 11.34 -6.26
C GLU A 208 -0.84 11.65 -4.90
N ASP A 209 -1.99 11.03 -4.62
CA ASP A 209 -2.76 11.28 -3.40
C ASP A 209 -2.46 10.30 -2.26
N ASP A 210 -2.07 9.06 -2.52
CA ASP A 210 -1.83 8.06 -1.48
C ASP A 210 -0.37 8.06 -1.01
N CYS A 211 0.62 8.27 -1.89
CA CYS A 211 2.04 8.27 -1.46
C CYS A 211 2.35 9.47 -0.57
N ARG A 212 2.76 9.19 0.67
CA ARG A 212 2.99 10.23 1.67
C ARG A 212 4.44 10.40 2.06
N ALA A 213 5.23 9.33 2.05
CA ALA A 213 6.64 9.38 2.44
C ALA A 213 7.49 8.40 1.63
N PRO A 214 8.77 8.72 1.38
CA PRO A 214 9.71 7.78 0.80
C PRO A 214 10.10 6.66 1.80
N ILE A 215 10.64 5.56 1.29
CA ILE A 215 11.27 4.48 2.07
C ILE A 215 12.78 4.53 1.84
N ASN A 216 13.57 4.48 2.93
CA ASN A 216 15.03 4.52 2.93
C ASN A 216 15.65 3.32 3.65
#